data_AF-A0A1V5NGA1-F1
#
_entry.id   AF-A0A1V5NGA1-F1
#
_cell.length_a   1.000
_cell.length_b   1.000
_cell.length_c   1.000
_cell.angle_alpha   90.00
_cell.angle_beta   90.00
_cell.angle_gamma   90.00
#
_symmetry.space_group_name_H-M   'P 1'
#
loop_
_entity.id
_entity.type
_entity.pdbx_description
1 polymer ?
#
loop_
_entity_poly.entity_id
_entity_poly.type
_entity_poly.pdbx_seq_one_letter_code
_entity_poly.pdbx_strand_id
1 'polypeptide(L)'
;MDENRSVAVHCHFKNYDNSLLPGMFMNASIQVNQQNVAAVPEEAVTTWQDKPYLFIPENNNSFRMIHIKTGMKQDGFVEVIPESGNSLPEKIVTKGAYTLLMQLMNKAEE
;
A
#
# COMPACT_ATOMS: atom_id res chain seq x y z
N MET A 1 30.00 -4.83 8.00
CA MET A 1 29.53 -3.50 7.59
C MET A 1 30.76 -2.61 7.58
N ASP A 2 31.13 -2.09 6.42
CA ASP A 2 32.30 -1.21 6.26
C ASP A 2 32.08 0.15 6.92
N GLU A 3 33.18 0.89 7.15
CA GLU A 3 33.20 2.22 7.79
C GLU A 3 32.31 3.26 7.07
N ASN A 4 32.00 3.02 5.79
CA ASN A 4 31.11 3.85 4.96
C ASN A 4 29.65 3.35 4.88
N ARG A 5 29.21 2.43 5.76
CA ARG A 5 27.83 1.88 5.77
C ARG A 5 27.34 1.39 4.40
N SER A 6 28.27 0.93 3.56
CA SER A 6 28.01 0.47 2.19
C SER A 6 28.17 -1.04 2.09
N VAL A 7 27.44 -1.66 1.16
CA VAL A 7 27.53 -3.10 0.85
C VAL A 7 27.94 -3.25 -0.61
N ALA A 8 28.97 -4.06 -0.87
CA ALA A 8 29.38 -4.38 -2.22
C ALA A 8 28.38 -5.34 -2.88
N VAL A 9 27.84 -4.97 -4.04
CA VAL A 9 26.93 -5.79 -4.83
C VAL A 9 27.63 -6.13 -6.15
N HIS A 10 27.70 -7.42 -6.49
CA HIS A 10 28.26 -7.88 -7.76
C HIS A 10 27.13 -8.36 -8.67
N CYS A 11 26.93 -7.68 -9.80
CA CYS A 11 25.93 -8.02 -10.80
C CYS A 11 26.62 -8.52 -12.08
N HIS A 12 25.98 -9.46 -12.78
CA HIS A 12 26.44 -9.94 -14.08
C HIS A 12 25.40 -9.59 -15.14
N PHE A 13 25.85 -9.02 -16.27
CA PHE A 13 24.95 -8.76 -17.40
C PHE A 13 24.60 -10.07 -18.09
N LYS A 14 23.31 -10.35 -18.29
CA LYS A 14 22.88 -11.52 -19.06
C LYS A 14 23.29 -11.44 -20.53
N ASN A 15 23.26 -10.23 -21.10
CA ASN A 15 23.80 -9.91 -22.41
C ASN A 15 24.63 -8.64 -22.26
N TYR A 16 25.89 -8.72 -22.68
CA TYR A 16 26.80 -7.58 -22.62
C TYR A 16 26.52 -6.63 -23.79
N ASP A 17 26.17 -5.39 -23.47
CA ASP A 17 26.06 -4.32 -24.46
C ASP A 17 27.44 -3.71 -24.70
N ASN A 18 27.90 -3.74 -25.95
CA ASN A 18 29.21 -3.20 -26.32
C ASN A 18 29.30 -1.67 -26.16
N SER A 19 28.19 -0.97 -25.88
CA SER A 19 28.21 0.45 -25.53
C SER A 19 28.68 0.72 -24.09
N LEU A 20 28.76 -0.30 -23.23
CA LEU A 20 29.16 -0.16 -21.82
C LEU A 20 30.68 -0.33 -21.67
N LEU A 21 31.40 0.78 -21.66
CA LEU A 21 32.86 0.79 -21.51
C LEU A 21 33.28 0.69 -20.03
N PRO A 22 34.40 0.01 -19.73
CA PRO A 22 34.99 0.01 -18.40
C PRO A 22 35.26 1.45 -17.89
N GLY A 23 34.91 1.72 -16.63
CA GLY A 23 35.08 3.03 -16.00
C GLY A 23 33.85 3.94 -16.02
N MET A 24 32.73 3.50 -16.64
CA MET A 24 31.46 4.23 -16.58
C MET A 24 30.80 4.12 -15.20
N PHE A 25 30.18 5.22 -14.75
CA PHE A 25 29.28 5.20 -13.60
C PHE A 25 27.89 4.73 -14.02
N MET A 26 27.23 3.99 -13.14
CA MET A 26 25.87 3.48 -13.34
C MET A 26 25.03 3.75 -12.10
N ASN A 27 23.78 4.18 -12.30
CA ASN A 27 22.76 4.17 -11.26
C ASN A 27 21.97 2.87 -11.39
N ALA A 28 21.76 2.19 -10.28
CA ALA A 28 20.97 0.97 -10.23
C ALA A 28 19.89 1.11 -9.15
N SER A 29 18.67 0.68 -9.48
CA SER A 29 17.58 0.54 -8.52
C SER A 29 17.43 -0.95 -8.20
N ILE A 30 17.47 -1.29 -6.91
CA ILE A 30 17.31 -2.67 -6.45
C ILE A 30 15.97 -2.75 -5.73
N GLN A 31 15.07 -3.61 -6.22
CA GLN A 31 13.82 -3.92 -5.55
C GLN A 31 14.01 -5.21 -4.75
N VAL A 32 13.96 -5.10 -3.42
CA VAL A 32 14.08 -6.23 -2.49
C VAL A 32 12.69 -6.57 -1.94
N ASN A 33 12.45 -7.86 -1.65
CA ASN A 33 11.20 -8.36 -1.06
C ASN A 33 9.91 -8.00 -1.85
N GLN A 34 9.79 -8.54 -3.06
CA GLN A 34 8.49 -8.56 -3.76
C GLN A 34 7.55 -9.56 -3.06
N GLN A 35 6.57 -9.01 -2.36
CA GLN A 35 5.46 -9.76 -1.78
C GLN A 35 4.18 -9.33 -2.52
N ASN A 36 3.39 -10.30 -2.98
CA ASN A 36 2.05 -10.02 -3.47
C ASN A 36 1.15 -9.79 -2.26
N VAL A 37 0.85 -8.52 -2.02
CA VAL A 37 0.00 -8.09 -0.91
C VAL A 37 -1.26 -7.47 -1.46
N ALA A 38 -2.33 -7.50 -0.67
CA ALA A 38 -3.51 -6.74 -1.01
C ALA A 38 -3.27 -5.27 -0.69
N ALA A 39 -3.46 -4.40 -1.67
CA ALA A 39 -3.21 -2.98 -1.53
C ALA A 39 -4.39 -2.17 -2.07
N VAL A 40 -4.63 -1.02 -1.44
CA VAL A 40 -5.66 -0.05 -1.83
C VAL A 40 -5.04 1.34 -1.92
N PRO A 41 -5.64 2.28 -2.67
CA PRO A 41 -5.21 3.68 -2.65
C PRO A 41 -5.20 4.21 -1.22
N GLU A 42 -4.23 5.07 -0.88
CA GLU A 42 -4.17 5.65 0.47
C GLU A 42 -5.45 6.41 0.83
N GLU A 43 -6.07 7.09 -0.14
CA GLU A 43 -7.35 7.79 0.02
C GLU A 43 -8.56 6.88 0.37
N ALA A 44 -8.43 5.57 0.18
CA ALA A 44 -9.45 4.59 0.54
C ALA A 44 -9.45 4.29 2.04
N VAL A 45 -8.31 4.47 2.73
CA VAL A 45 -8.15 4.15 4.14
C VAL A 45 -8.50 5.37 4.99
N THR A 46 -9.46 5.19 5.89
CA THR A 46 -9.85 6.22 6.86
C THR A 46 -9.45 5.83 8.26
N THR A 47 -8.92 6.79 9.01
CA THR A 47 -8.61 6.59 10.43
C THR A 47 -9.76 7.11 11.29
N TRP A 48 -10.26 6.28 12.19
CA TRP A 48 -11.26 6.65 13.18
C TRP A 48 -10.87 6.08 14.55
N GLN A 49 -10.90 6.89 15.60
CA GLN A 49 -10.44 6.49 16.94
C GLN A 49 -9.06 5.81 16.93
N ASP A 50 -8.10 6.39 16.19
CA ASP A 50 -6.72 5.87 16.03
C ASP A 50 -6.61 4.50 15.32
N LYS A 51 -7.71 4.02 14.73
CA LYS A 51 -7.77 2.73 14.04
C LYS A 51 -8.08 2.91 12.56
N PRO A 52 -7.39 2.19 11.65
CA PRO A 52 -7.66 2.29 10.22
C PRO A 52 -8.83 1.40 9.79
N TYR A 53 -9.64 1.93 8.89
CA TYR A 53 -10.85 1.30 8.38
C TYR A 53 -10.97 1.44 6.86
N LEU A 54 -11.70 0.49 6.25
CA LEU A 54 -12.17 0.57 4.87
C LEU A 54 -13.70 0.57 4.83
N PHE A 55 -14.26 1.21 3.80
CA PHE A 55 -15.69 1.17 3.52
C PHE A 55 -16.01 0.21 2.38
N ILE A 56 -17.02 -0.61 2.62
CA ILE A 56 -17.55 -1.60 1.67
C ILE A 56 -18.94 -1.13 1.27
N PRO A 57 -19.22 -0.94 -0.03
CA PRO A 57 -20.57 -0.69 -0.49
C PRO A 57 -21.41 -1.96 -0.32
N GLU A 58 -22.52 -1.84 0.40
CA GLU A 58 -23.56 -2.85 0.54
C GLU A 58 -24.75 -2.48 -0.35
N ASN A 59 -25.81 -3.29 -0.32
CA ASN A 59 -27.03 -3.00 -1.06
C ASN A 59 -27.71 -1.72 -0.53
N ASN A 60 -28.50 -1.08 -1.39
CA ASN A 60 -29.39 0.01 -0.99
C ASN A 60 -28.67 1.26 -0.44
N ASN A 61 -27.54 1.65 -1.06
CA ASN A 61 -26.77 2.84 -0.67
C ASN A 61 -26.22 2.79 0.78
N SER A 62 -26.12 1.59 1.35
CA SER A 62 -25.54 1.36 2.66
C SER A 62 -24.04 1.10 2.53
N PHE A 63 -23.27 1.50 3.54
CA PHE A 63 -21.84 1.26 3.60
C PHE A 63 -21.49 0.59 4.91
N ARG A 64 -20.66 -0.45 4.84
CA ARG A 64 -20.15 -1.15 6.01
C ARG A 64 -18.69 -0.75 6.23
N MET A 65 -18.35 -0.43 7.47
CA MET A 65 -16.99 -0.13 7.88
C MET A 65 -16.31 -1.42 8.38
N ILE A 66 -15.10 -1.70 7.91
CA ILE A 66 -14.30 -2.85 8.36
C ILE A 66 -12.97 -2.40 8.94
N HIS A 67 -12.61 -2.94 10.10
CA HIS A 67 -11.31 -2.70 10.72
C HIS A 67 -10.22 -3.46 9.97
N ILE A 68 -9.12 -2.80 9.67
CA ILE A 68 -7.98 -3.40 8.97
C ILE A 68 -6.68 -3.10 9.71
N LYS A 69 -5.61 -3.79 9.34
CA LYS A 69 -4.23 -3.41 9.65
C LYS A 69 -3.57 -2.92 8.38
N THR A 70 -2.77 -1.87 8.50
CA THR A 70 -1.99 -1.34 7.38
C THR A 70 -0.56 -1.84 7.43
N GLY A 71 -0.02 -2.21 6.28
CA GLY A 71 1.37 -2.62 6.10
C GLY A 71 2.20 -1.54 5.38
N MET A 72 3.00 -1.97 4.41
CA MET A 72 3.85 -1.07 3.63
C MET A 72 3.03 -0.06 2.82
N LYS A 73 3.55 1.16 2.72
CA LYS A 73 3.03 2.23 1.87
C LYS A 73 4.00 2.49 0.74
N GLN A 74 3.53 2.43 -0.50
CA GLN A 74 4.36 2.66 -1.68
C GLN A 74 3.53 3.19 -2.84
N ASP A 75 4.06 4.17 -3.57
CA ASP A 75 3.46 4.70 -4.81
C ASP A 75 1.98 5.14 -4.70
N GLY A 76 1.57 5.65 -3.53
CA GLY A 76 0.18 6.07 -3.27
C GLY A 76 -0.77 4.93 -2.90
N PHE A 77 -0.24 3.72 -2.74
CA PHE A 77 -0.96 2.55 -2.26
C PHE A 77 -0.50 2.18 -0.85
N VAL A 78 -1.40 1.57 -0.08
CA VAL A 78 -1.14 1.02 1.23
C VAL A 78 -1.58 -0.43 1.26
N GLU A 79 -0.68 -1.28 1.74
CA GLU A 79 -0.97 -2.68 2.05
C GLU A 79 -2.04 -2.74 3.15
N VAL A 80 -3.04 -3.59 2.94
CA VAL A 80 -4.15 -3.76 3.86
C VAL A 80 -4.36 -5.23 4.20
N ILE A 81 -4.44 -5.51 5.49
CA ILE A 81 -4.61 -6.84 6.04
C ILE A 81 -5.90 -6.82 6.87
N PRO A 82 -6.98 -7.48 6.42
CA PRO A 82 -8.22 -7.57 7.18
C PRO A 82 -7.98 -8.32 8.50
N GLU A 83 -8.37 -7.71 9.62
CA GLU A 83 -8.13 -8.27 10.96
C GLU A 83 -8.94 -9.56 11.21
N SER A 84 -10.06 -9.72 10.50
CA SER A 84 -10.94 -10.89 10.61
C SER A 84 -10.34 -12.18 10.02
N GLY A 85 -9.19 -12.12 9.35
CA GLY A 85 -8.60 -13.27 8.64
C GLY A 85 -9.33 -13.67 7.35
N ASN A 86 -10.46 -13.03 7.03
CA ASN A 86 -11.18 -13.18 5.78
C ASN A 86 -10.48 -12.43 4.64
N SER A 87 -10.68 -12.88 3.40
CA SER A 87 -10.25 -12.11 2.23
C SER A 87 -10.92 -10.73 2.19
N LEU A 88 -10.24 -9.75 1.59
CA LEU A 88 -10.87 -8.46 1.31
C LEU A 88 -12.10 -8.67 0.41
N PRO A 89 -13.14 -7.84 0.60
CA PRO A 89 -14.32 -7.87 -0.26
C PRO A 89 -13.94 -7.50 -1.70
N GLU A 90 -14.72 -7.99 -2.67
CA GLU A 90 -14.52 -7.65 -4.10
C GLU A 90 -14.69 -6.16 -4.40
N LYS A 91 -15.48 -5.44 -3.60
CA LYS A 91 -15.77 -4.02 -3.80
C LYS A 91 -15.37 -3.23 -2.55
N ILE A 92 -14.55 -2.21 -2.75
CA ILE A 92 -14.07 -1.30 -1.73
C ILE A 92 -14.25 0.13 -2.25
N VAL A 93 -14.66 1.03 -1.37
CA VAL A 93 -14.70 2.45 -1.69
C VAL A 93 -13.28 2.98 -1.78
N THR A 94 -12.85 3.37 -2.98
CA THR A 94 -11.51 3.88 -3.23
C THR A 94 -11.42 5.40 -3.23
N LYS A 95 -12.55 6.11 -3.32
CA LYS A 95 -12.61 7.57 -3.32
C LYS A 95 -13.73 8.07 -2.43
N GLY A 96 -13.50 9.18 -1.74
CA GLY A 96 -14.50 9.79 -0.86
C GLY A 96 -14.78 8.98 0.42
N ALA A 97 -13.88 8.08 0.81
CA ALA A 97 -14.00 7.31 2.04
C ALA A 97 -14.12 8.21 3.29
N TYR A 98 -13.39 9.34 3.29
CA TYR A 98 -13.51 10.36 4.35
C TYR A 98 -14.90 11.00 4.41
N THR A 99 -15.56 11.23 3.26
CA THR A 99 -16.92 11.75 3.20
C THR A 99 -17.92 10.79 3.83
N LEU A 100 -17.76 9.48 3.57
CA LEU A 100 -18.59 8.44 4.19
C LEU A 100 -18.40 8.41 5.72
N LEU A 101 -17.16 8.56 6.19
CA LEU A 101 -16.87 8.66 7.62
C LEU A 101 -17.60 9.86 8.25
N MET A 102 -17.52 11.05 7.65
CA MET A 102 -18.22 12.24 8.15
C MET A 102 -19.74 12.05 8.19
N GLN A 103 -20.34 11.43 7.16
CA GLN A 103 -21.78 11.16 7.12
C GLN A 103 -22.22 10.17 8.21
N LEU A 104 -21.40 9.16 8.51
CA LEU A 104 -21.67 8.20 9.58
C LEU A 104 -21.54 8.83 10.96
N MET A 105 -20.52 9.65 11.17
CA MET A 105 -20.30 10.33 12.45
C MET A 105 -21.38 11.35 12.75
N ASN A 106 -21.78 12.16 11.76
CA ASN A 106 -22.86 13.14 11.95
C ASN A 106 -24.21 12.47 12.25
N LYS A 107 -24.48 11.30 11.68
CA LYS A 107 -25.70 10.53 11.98
C LYS A 107 -25.69 9.82 13.33
N ALA A 108 -24.53 9.60 13.93
CA ALA A 108 -24.42 8.94 15.24
C ALA A 108 -24.59 9.93 16.42
N GLU A 109 -24.57 11.24 16.14
CA GLU A 109 -24.73 12.32 17.13
C GLU A 109 -26.18 12.89 17.15
N GLU A 110 -27.12 12.21 16.48
CA GLU A 110 -28.56 12.51 16.46
C GLU A 110 -29.35 11.32 17.02
#